data_AF-A0A6G0HTW9-F1
#
_entry.id   AF-A0A6G0HTW9-F1
#
_cell.length_a   1.000
_cell.length_b   1.000
_cell.length_c   1.000
_cell.angle_alpha   90.00
_cell.angle_beta   90.00
_cell.angle_gamma   90.00
#
_symmetry.space_group_name_H-M   'P 1'
#
loop_
_entity.id
_entity.type
_entity.pdbx_description
1 polymer ?
#
loop_
_entity_poly.entity_id
_entity_poly.type
_entity_poly.pdbx_seq_one_letter_code
_entity_poly.pdbx_strand_id
1 'polypeptide(L)'
;MNLDSGGFNSLAPGVKPPTPLHSLHSGEDVLASYISSFYPTCPLTLQLVSTPSKLTPPFPQIFSQAVGAQGFLQSQPPLTGSPAPLVSSVPVMTSLQSGPVLGPWLSELHRGASALDIRRVAPSFLSQGPELADYKEALEQLRLVPVLPRRQRRGGALFLRRG
;
A
#
# COMPACT_ATOMS: atom_id res chain seq x y z
N MET A 1 -2.89 -10.76 -32.69
CA MET A 1 -4.08 -9.89 -32.65
C MET A 1 -3.78 -8.76 -31.68
N ASN A 2 -4.06 -7.54 -32.12
CA ASN A 2 -3.34 -6.31 -31.74
C ASN A 2 -3.44 -5.93 -30.26
N LEU A 3 -2.29 -5.53 -29.72
CA LEU A 3 -2.13 -4.80 -28.47
C LEU A 3 -2.59 -3.37 -28.69
N ASP A 4 -3.79 -3.03 -28.22
CA ASP A 4 -4.20 -1.63 -28.07
C ASP A 4 -4.26 -1.33 -26.57
N SER A 5 -3.11 -0.90 -26.06
CA SER A 5 -2.95 -0.39 -24.70
C SER A 5 -3.65 0.96 -24.62
N GLY A 6 -4.92 0.94 -24.21
CA GLY A 6 -5.74 2.13 -23.98
C GLY A 6 -4.99 3.15 -23.12
N GLY A 7 -4.76 4.32 -23.70
CA GLY A 7 -3.81 5.31 -23.24
C GLY A 7 -4.05 5.86 -21.84
N PHE A 8 -3.02 5.76 -21.00
CA PHE A 8 -2.82 6.69 -19.90
C PHE A 8 -2.19 7.96 -20.50
N ASN A 9 -2.95 9.07 -20.54
CA ASN A 9 -2.55 10.40 -21.03
C ASN A 9 -2.31 10.56 -22.54
N SER A 10 -3.38 10.77 -23.30
CA SER A 10 -3.25 11.37 -24.64
C SER A 10 -3.44 12.89 -24.58
N LEU A 11 -2.47 13.62 -24.01
CA LEU A 11 -2.34 15.04 -24.31
C LEU A 11 -1.80 15.20 -25.74
N ALA A 12 -2.32 16.18 -26.49
CA ALA A 12 -1.80 16.45 -27.83
C ALA A 12 -0.27 16.72 -27.78
N PRO A 13 0.51 16.24 -28.76
CA PRO A 13 1.95 16.46 -28.79
C PRO A 13 2.28 17.96 -28.67
N GLY A 14 3.07 18.34 -27.65
CA GLY A 14 3.49 19.72 -27.41
C GLY A 14 2.69 20.48 -26.33
N VAL A 15 1.64 19.89 -25.75
CA VAL A 15 0.93 20.48 -24.60
C VAL A 15 1.70 20.18 -23.31
N LYS A 16 2.14 21.23 -22.60
CA LYS A 16 2.75 21.07 -21.28
C LYS A 16 1.71 20.49 -20.32
N PRO A 17 1.98 19.34 -19.68
CA PRO A 17 1.03 18.74 -18.78
C PRO A 17 0.72 19.67 -17.59
N PRO A 18 -0.54 19.68 -17.11
CA PRO A 18 -0.93 20.54 -15.99
C PRO A 18 -0.29 20.12 -14.67
N THR A 19 0.10 18.85 -14.52
CA THR A 19 0.84 18.36 -13.36
C THR A 19 1.97 17.40 -13.75
N PRO A 20 3.05 17.29 -12.95
CA PRO A 20 4.15 16.35 -13.21
C PRO A 20 3.70 14.89 -13.32
N LEU A 21 2.58 14.53 -12.69
CA LEU A 21 2.01 13.18 -12.76
C LEU A 21 1.67 12.75 -14.20
N HIS A 22 1.36 13.69 -15.09
CA HIS A 22 1.01 13.38 -16.46
C HIS A 22 2.20 12.95 -17.32
N SER A 23 3.43 13.19 -16.83
CA SER A 23 4.67 12.74 -17.51
C SER A 23 5.06 11.30 -17.18
N LEU A 24 4.32 10.63 -16.29
CA LEU A 24 4.58 9.27 -15.85
C LEU A 24 3.91 8.25 -16.78
N HIS A 25 4.57 7.11 -16.97
CA HIS A 25 4.26 6.16 -18.05
C HIS A 25 3.35 5.01 -17.61
N SER A 26 3.08 4.87 -16.31
CA SER A 26 2.23 3.83 -15.75
C SER A 26 1.32 4.37 -14.64
N GLY A 27 0.19 3.71 -14.40
CA GLY A 27 -0.71 4.06 -13.30
C GLY A 27 -0.06 3.86 -11.93
N GLU A 28 0.82 2.86 -11.82
CA GLU A 28 1.64 2.59 -10.65
C GLU A 28 2.59 3.74 -10.34
N ASP A 29 3.28 4.28 -11.35
CA ASP A 29 4.19 5.42 -11.17
C ASP A 29 3.42 6.67 -10.73
N VAL A 30 2.26 6.92 -11.34
CA VAL A 30 1.38 8.04 -10.97
C VAL A 30 0.97 7.93 -9.50
N LEU A 31 0.52 6.75 -9.09
CA LEU A 31 0.04 6.52 -7.73
C LEU A 31 1.18 6.53 -6.72
N ALA A 32 2.34 5.95 -7.06
CA ALA A 32 3.53 6.00 -6.24
C ALA A 32 3.97 7.43 -5.98
N SER A 33 4.06 8.24 -7.05
CA SER A 33 4.42 9.65 -6.97
C SER A 33 3.41 10.46 -6.15
N TYR A 34 2.11 10.21 -6.33
CA TYR A 34 1.06 10.84 -5.54
C TYR A 34 1.18 10.51 -4.04
N ILE A 35 1.28 9.21 -3.68
CA ILE A 35 1.35 8.79 -2.27
C ILE A 35 2.65 9.27 -1.61
N SER A 36 3.77 9.21 -2.31
CA SER A 36 5.06 9.72 -1.82
C SER A 36 5.04 11.23 -1.55
N SER A 37 4.18 12.00 -2.21
CA SER A 37 4.03 13.43 -1.91
C SER A 37 3.45 13.70 -0.51
N PHE A 38 2.63 12.79 0.01
CA PHE A 38 2.08 12.86 1.38
C PHE A 38 2.95 12.13 2.40
N TYR A 39 3.58 11.01 1.99
CA TYR A 39 4.37 10.15 2.87
C TYR A 39 5.79 9.91 2.31
N PRO A 40 6.64 10.95 2.25
CA PRO A 40 7.94 10.89 1.57
C PRO A 40 8.94 9.92 2.23
N THR A 41 8.73 9.60 3.52
CA THR A 41 9.62 8.74 4.31
C THR A 41 9.14 7.30 4.41
N CYS A 42 8.03 6.95 3.77
CA CYS A 42 7.45 5.61 3.81
C CYS A 42 7.84 4.82 2.57
N PRO A 43 8.70 3.78 2.68
CA PRO A 43 8.88 2.84 1.59
C PRO A 43 7.54 2.20 1.25
N LEU A 44 7.19 2.27 -0.03
CA LEU A 44 5.94 1.76 -0.57
C LEU A 44 6.20 0.93 -1.82
N THR A 45 5.53 -0.21 -1.92
CA THR A 45 5.43 -1.00 -3.15
C THR A 45 3.95 -1.06 -3.52
N LEU A 46 3.63 -0.71 -4.75
CA LEU A 46 2.27 -0.66 -5.26
C LEU A 46 2.15 -1.60 -6.45
N GLN A 47 1.00 -2.26 -6.55
CA GLN A 47 0.61 -2.98 -7.74
C GLN A 47 -0.84 -2.62 -8.06
N LEU A 48 -1.06 -2.19 -9.29
CA LEU A 48 -2.39 -1.93 -9.81
C LEU A 48 -2.86 -3.16 -10.59
N VAL A 49 -4.11 -3.56 -10.38
CA VAL A 49 -4.70 -4.63 -11.21
C VAL A 49 -5.13 -3.99 -12.53
N SER A 50 -4.75 -4.62 -13.65
CA SER A 50 -5.05 -4.11 -14.99
C SER A 50 -6.55 -4.05 -15.28
N THR A 51 -7.33 -4.95 -14.67
CA THR A 51 -8.79 -5.01 -14.83
C THR A 51 -9.47 -4.50 -13.57
N PRO A 52 -10.42 -3.54 -13.67
CA PRO A 52 -11.18 -3.10 -12.52
C PRO A 52 -12.06 -4.23 -11.98
N SER A 53 -12.25 -4.26 -10.66
CA SER A 53 -13.15 -5.23 -10.04
C SER A 53 -14.60 -4.80 -10.23
N LYS A 54 -15.46 -5.76 -10.57
CA LYS A 54 -16.90 -5.53 -10.71
C LYS A 54 -17.56 -5.51 -9.34
N LEU A 55 -18.46 -4.56 -9.14
CA LEU A 55 -19.27 -4.48 -7.94
C LEU A 55 -20.60 -5.19 -8.17
N THR A 56 -20.86 -6.22 -7.37
CA THR A 56 -22.13 -6.97 -7.40
C THR A 56 -23.02 -6.53 -6.24
N PRO A 57 -24.33 -6.31 -6.48
CA PRO A 57 -25.27 -6.04 -5.40
C PRO A 57 -25.32 -7.18 -4.36
N PRO A 58 -25.50 -6.86 -3.06
CA PRO A 58 -25.52 -5.52 -2.48
C PRO A 58 -24.10 -5.01 -2.20
N PHE A 59 -23.62 -4.02 -2.97
CA PHE A 59 -22.40 -3.28 -2.65
C PHE A 59 -22.78 -1.95 -1.98
N PRO A 60 -22.13 -1.54 -0.88
CA PRO A 60 -22.48 -0.31 -0.19
C PRO A 60 -22.29 0.92 -1.09
N GLN A 61 -23.28 1.81 -1.13
CA GLN A 61 -23.18 3.09 -1.85
C GLN A 61 -22.40 4.12 -1.03
N ILE A 62 -21.08 3.92 -0.95
CA ILE A 62 -20.13 4.82 -0.27
C ILE A 62 -19.49 5.84 -1.21
N PHE A 63 -19.81 5.80 -2.50
CA PHE A 63 -19.21 6.68 -3.50
C PHE A 63 -19.89 8.05 -3.51
N SER A 64 -19.08 9.09 -3.66
CA SER A 64 -19.56 10.47 -3.88
C SER A 64 -20.35 10.56 -5.19
N GLN A 65 -21.31 11.49 -5.26
CA GLN A 65 -22.04 11.80 -6.51
C GLN A 65 -21.12 12.29 -7.64
N ALA A 66 -19.91 12.72 -7.33
CA ALA A 66 -18.90 13.06 -8.33
C ALA A 66 -18.35 11.82 -9.08
N VAL A 67 -18.60 10.61 -8.59
CA VAL A 67 -18.12 9.36 -9.18
C VAL A 67 -19.18 8.79 -10.13
N GLY A 68 -18.80 8.52 -11.38
CA GLY A 68 -19.65 7.90 -12.38
C GLY A 68 -19.76 6.38 -12.23
N ALA A 69 -20.61 5.77 -13.05
CA ALA A 69 -20.91 4.33 -12.98
C ALA A 69 -19.68 3.41 -13.19
N GLN A 70 -18.64 3.89 -13.86
CA GLN A 70 -17.39 3.15 -14.11
C GLN A 70 -16.33 3.37 -13.02
N GLY A 71 -16.62 4.17 -11.99
CA GLY A 71 -15.69 4.44 -10.89
C GLY A 71 -14.72 5.60 -11.15
N PHE A 72 -14.97 6.45 -12.16
CA PHE A 72 -14.17 7.64 -12.47
C PHE A 72 -14.86 8.92 -11.99
N LEU A 73 -14.05 9.95 -11.69
CA LEU A 73 -14.58 11.29 -11.39
C LEU A 73 -15.16 11.93 -12.65
N GLN A 74 -16.36 12.48 -12.52
CA GLN A 74 -17.00 13.24 -13.59
C GLN A 74 -16.50 14.68 -13.58
N SER A 75 -16.19 15.22 -14.76
CA SER A 75 -15.74 16.62 -14.90
C SER A 75 -16.87 17.62 -14.68
N GLN A 76 -18.13 17.18 -14.85
CA GLN A 76 -19.29 18.02 -14.63
C GLN A 76 -19.89 17.74 -13.25
N PRO A 77 -20.25 18.77 -12.49
CA PRO A 77 -20.93 18.59 -11.22
C PRO A 77 -22.29 17.91 -11.44
N PRO A 78 -22.70 16.99 -10.55
CA PRO A 78 -23.97 16.30 -10.66
C PRO A 78 -25.12 17.31 -10.59
N LEU A 79 -26.20 17.05 -11.35
CA LEU A 79 -27.40 17.86 -11.33
C LEU A 79 -28.02 17.82 -9.93
N THR A 80 -28.35 18.99 -9.38
CA THR A 80 -28.94 19.12 -8.04
C THR A 80 -30.20 18.28 -7.93
N GLY A 81 -30.22 17.32 -7.00
CA GLY A 81 -31.37 16.42 -6.77
C GLY A 81 -31.34 15.10 -7.54
N SER A 82 -30.30 14.85 -8.36
CA SER A 82 -30.12 13.53 -8.98
C SER A 82 -29.62 12.48 -7.96
N PRO A 83 -30.10 11.22 -8.06
CA PRO A 83 -29.59 10.13 -7.23
C PRO A 83 -28.13 9.81 -7.58
N ALA A 84 -27.36 9.35 -6.58
CA ALA A 84 -25.96 8.98 -6.79
C ALA A 84 -25.86 7.85 -7.85
N PRO A 85 -24.94 7.96 -8.83
CA PRO A 85 -24.74 6.91 -9.82
C PRO A 85 -24.35 5.58 -9.15
N LEU A 86 -24.96 4.49 -9.60
CA LEU A 86 -24.56 3.15 -9.16
C LEU A 86 -23.20 2.81 -9.79
N VAL A 87 -22.17 2.72 -8.95
CA VAL A 87 -20.83 2.31 -9.38
C VAL A 87 -20.83 0.79 -9.63
N SER A 88 -20.48 0.41 -10.85
CA SER A 88 -20.45 -0.96 -11.37
C SER A 88 -19.06 -1.60 -11.35
N SER A 89 -18.01 -0.79 -11.29
CA SER A 89 -16.62 -1.25 -11.21
C SER A 89 -15.73 -0.26 -10.49
N VAL A 90 -14.67 -0.75 -9.85
CA VAL A 90 -13.65 0.07 -9.18
C VAL A 90 -12.24 -0.40 -9.51
N PRO A 91 -11.28 0.53 -9.62
CA PRO A 91 -9.87 0.16 -9.70
C PRO A 91 -9.45 -0.56 -8.40
N VAL A 92 -8.68 -1.63 -8.55
CA VAL A 92 -8.13 -2.38 -7.41
C VAL A 92 -6.64 -2.15 -7.35
N MET A 93 -6.18 -1.82 -6.14
CA MET A 93 -4.80 -1.54 -5.86
C MET A 93 -4.39 -2.26 -4.59
N THR A 94 -3.18 -2.80 -4.61
CA THR A 94 -2.56 -3.40 -3.41
C THR A 94 -1.30 -2.62 -3.09
N SER A 95 -1.09 -2.31 -1.82
CA SER A 95 0.10 -1.62 -1.35
C SER A 95 0.74 -2.36 -0.19
N LEU A 96 2.07 -2.39 -0.19
CA LEU A 96 2.87 -2.73 0.98
C LEU A 96 3.60 -1.48 1.42
N GLN A 97 3.29 -1.00 2.61
CA GLN A 97 3.84 0.22 3.17
C GLN A 97 4.53 -0.06 4.48
N SER A 98 5.64 0.63 4.74
CA SER A 98 6.37 0.50 5.98
C SER A 98 6.54 1.88 6.62
N GLY A 99 5.64 2.21 7.54
CA GLY A 99 5.55 3.55 8.11
C GLY A 99 5.79 3.61 9.62
N PRO A 100 5.94 4.82 10.18
CA PRO A 100 6.10 5.04 11.62
C PRO A 100 4.86 4.59 12.43
N VAL A 101 3.72 4.37 11.77
CA VAL A 101 2.50 3.81 12.37
C VAL A 101 2.71 2.43 13.00
N LEU A 102 3.72 1.67 12.53
CA LEU A 102 4.08 0.38 13.13
C LEU A 102 4.76 0.53 14.49
N GLY A 103 5.32 1.70 14.81
CA GLY A 103 6.07 1.94 16.05
C GLY A 103 5.26 1.66 17.32
N PRO A 104 4.07 2.27 17.50
CA PRO A 104 3.20 1.96 18.62
C PRO A 104 2.82 0.47 18.69
N TRP A 105 2.54 -0.17 17.55
CA TRP A 105 2.12 -1.57 17.52
C TRP A 105 3.25 -2.52 17.94
N LEU A 106 4.48 -2.25 17.48
CA LEU A 106 5.67 -3.00 17.89
C LEU A 106 6.01 -2.76 19.37
N SER A 107 5.77 -1.56 19.88
CA SER A 107 5.96 -1.23 21.30
C SER A 107 4.94 -1.97 22.18
N GLU A 108 3.68 -2.03 21.75
CA GLU A 108 2.62 -2.81 22.41
C GLU A 108 2.93 -4.30 22.38
N LEU A 109 3.40 -4.84 21.24
CA LEU A 109 3.82 -6.23 21.12
C LEU A 109 4.99 -6.55 22.06
N HIS A 110 6.02 -5.70 22.09
CA HIS A 110 7.14 -5.85 23.03
C HIS A 110 6.65 -5.84 24.48
N ARG A 111 5.79 -4.88 24.85
CA ARG A 111 5.22 -4.81 26.21
C ARG A 111 4.45 -6.07 26.58
N GLY A 112 3.61 -6.56 25.67
CA GLY A 112 2.84 -7.79 25.87
C GLY A 112 3.74 -9.01 26.02
N ALA A 113 4.71 -9.18 25.13
CA ALA A 113 5.62 -10.32 25.14
C ALA A 113 6.57 -10.32 26.35
N SER A 114 7.08 -9.15 26.77
CA SER A 114 7.94 -9.01 27.94
C SER A 114 7.22 -9.29 29.26
N ALA A 115 5.88 -9.19 29.30
CA ALA A 115 5.08 -9.56 30.46
C ALA A 115 4.79 -11.07 30.56
N LEU A 116 5.09 -11.85 29.50
CA LEU A 116 4.86 -13.29 29.49
C LEU A 116 6.03 -14.03 30.14
N ASP A 117 5.73 -14.84 31.17
CA ASP A 117 6.68 -15.84 31.67
C ASP A 117 6.60 -17.10 30.79
N ILE A 118 7.40 -17.13 29.72
CA ILE A 118 7.39 -18.22 28.73
C ILE A 118 7.63 -19.60 29.35
N ARG A 119 8.43 -19.69 30.43
CA ARG A 119 8.65 -20.97 31.12
C ARG A 119 7.36 -21.54 31.71
N ARG A 120 6.44 -20.65 32.07
CA ARG A 120 5.14 -20.99 32.65
C ARG A 120 4.07 -21.16 31.58
N VAL A 121 4.00 -20.27 30.58
CA VAL A 121 2.90 -20.27 29.59
C VAL A 121 3.16 -21.13 28.36
N ALA A 122 4.41 -21.39 28.02
CA ALA A 122 4.77 -22.18 26.85
C ALA A 122 6.04 -23.03 27.11
N PRO A 123 6.02 -23.95 28.10
CA PRO A 123 7.17 -24.80 28.41
C PRO A 123 7.60 -25.68 27.21
N SER A 124 6.65 -26.08 26.35
CA SER A 124 6.94 -26.83 25.13
C SER A 124 7.75 -26.03 24.11
N PHE A 125 7.55 -24.71 24.04
CA PHE A 125 8.28 -23.81 23.15
C PHE A 125 9.78 -23.75 23.49
N LEU A 126 10.15 -23.91 24.76
CA LEU A 126 11.55 -23.97 25.20
C LEU A 126 12.13 -25.38 25.16
N SER A 127 11.29 -26.42 25.17
CA SER A 127 11.74 -27.82 25.14
C SER A 127 12.19 -28.31 23.76
N GLN A 128 11.72 -27.66 22.70
CA GLN A 128 12.00 -28.00 21.29
C GLN A 128 12.34 -26.77 20.44
N GLY A 129 12.45 -25.59 21.07
CA GLY A 129 12.62 -24.30 20.39
C GLY A 129 13.78 -23.48 20.98
N PRO A 130 13.80 -22.15 20.75
CA PRO A 130 14.95 -21.30 21.07
C PRO A 130 15.31 -21.32 22.56
N GLU A 131 16.58 -21.11 22.88
CA GLU A 131 17.00 -21.00 24.26
C GLU A 131 16.36 -19.75 24.90
N LEU A 132 16.22 -19.76 26.23
CA LEU A 132 15.66 -18.61 26.95
C LEU A 132 16.49 -17.33 26.73
N ALA A 133 17.79 -17.48 26.47
CA ALA A 133 18.68 -16.38 26.10
C ALA A 133 18.29 -15.77 24.75
N ASP A 134 18.08 -16.61 23.73
CA ASP A 134 17.65 -16.20 22.38
C ASP A 134 16.30 -15.48 22.42
N TYR A 135 15.37 -15.94 23.26
CA TYR A 135 14.08 -15.26 23.45
C TYR A 135 14.26 -13.84 23.99
N LYS A 136 15.11 -13.67 25.01
CA LYS A 136 15.40 -12.35 25.60
C LYS A 136 16.11 -11.44 24.61
N GLU A 137 17.04 -11.98 23.83
CA GLU A 137 17.70 -11.24 22.75
C GLU A 137 16.67 -10.77 21.72
N ALA A 138 15.76 -11.64 21.28
CA ALA A 138 14.71 -11.28 20.33
C ALA A 138 13.78 -10.18 20.86
N LEU A 139 13.46 -10.16 22.16
CA LEU A 139 12.71 -9.07 22.79
C LEU A 139 13.46 -7.73 22.75
N GLU A 140 14.76 -7.74 23.08
CA GLU A 140 15.58 -6.53 22.98
C GLU A 140 15.71 -6.05 21.53
N GLN A 141 15.84 -6.97 20.56
CA GLN A 141 15.81 -6.60 19.14
C GLN A 141 14.47 -5.96 18.76
N LEU A 142 13.34 -6.54 19.19
CA LEU A 142 12.01 -5.99 18.92
C LEU A 142 11.84 -4.56 19.47
N ARG A 143 12.42 -4.27 20.64
CA ARG A 143 12.44 -2.93 21.24
C ARG A 143 13.20 -1.90 20.40
N LEU A 144 14.25 -2.33 19.68
CA LEU A 144 15.12 -1.45 18.90
C LEU A 144 14.58 -1.19 17.48
N VAL A 145 13.75 -2.08 16.93
CA VAL A 145 13.17 -1.95 15.57
C VAL A 145 12.48 -0.61 15.31
N PRO A 146 11.68 -0.02 16.24
CA PRO A 146 11.05 1.28 16.02
C PRO A 146 12.03 2.46 15.98
N VAL A 147 13.23 2.32 16.56
CA VAL A 147 14.19 3.41 16.80
C VAL A 147 15.30 3.42 15.74
N LEU A 148 15.57 2.30 15.08
CA LEU A 148 16.60 2.20 14.06
C LEU A 148 16.20 2.97 12.78
N PRO A 149 16.92 4.06 12.42
CA PRO A 149 16.79 4.62 11.08
C PRO A 149 17.23 3.54 10.09
N ARG A 150 16.37 3.21 9.11
CA ARG A 150 16.55 2.13 8.12
C ARG A 150 17.70 2.37 7.11
N ARG A 151 18.78 3.02 7.51
CA ARG A 151 19.85 3.46 6.61
C ARG A 151 20.79 2.36 6.11
N GLN A 152 20.56 1.07 6.39
CA GLN A 152 21.39 0.00 5.86
C GLN A 152 20.62 -1.32 5.63
N ARG A 153 19.97 -1.43 4.46
CA ARG A 153 19.82 -2.70 3.70
C ARG A 153 20.17 -2.49 2.22
N ARG A 154 21.25 -1.73 1.96
CA ARG A 154 21.91 -1.70 0.65
C ARG A 154 22.86 -2.91 0.59
N GLY A 155 22.40 -4.01 0.01
CA GLY A 155 23.23 -5.20 -0.14
C GLY A 155 22.56 -6.44 -0.75
N GLY A 156 21.44 -6.31 -1.46
CA GLY A 156 20.72 -7.49 -1.97
C GLY A 156 19.72 -7.20 -3.07
N ALA A 157 20.08 -6.35 -4.04
CA ALA A 157 19.33 -6.19 -5.28
C ALA A 157 20.29 -5.82 -6.43
N LEU A 158 21.31 -6.67 -6.61
CA LEU A 158 21.97 -6.80 -7.91
C LEU A 158 21.54 -8.15 -8.47
N PHE A 159 21.24 -8.18 -9.76
CA PHE A 159 20.79 -9.31 -10.57
C PHE A 159 19.29 -9.62 -10.57
N LEU A 160 18.57 -8.89 -11.41
CA LEU A 160 17.68 -9.47 -12.41
C LEU A 160 17.83 -8.65 -13.70
N ARG A 161 18.98 -8.82 -14.37
CA ARG A 161 19.11 -8.48 -15.79
C ARG A 161 18.61 -9.70 -16.54
N ARG A 162 17.41 -9.60 -17.12
CA ARG A 162 16.90 -10.55 -18.13
C ARG A 162 17.92 -10.65 -19.28
N GLY A 163 18.42 -11.85 -19.51
CA GLY A 163 18.82 -12.32 -20.84
C GLY A 163 17.64 -13.07 -21.46
#